data_AF-A6WEA1-F1
#
_entry.id   AF-A6WEA1-F1
#
_cell.length_a   1.000
_cell.length_b   1.000
_cell.length_c   1.000
_cell.angle_alpha   90.00
_cell.angle_beta   90.00
_cell.angle_gamma   90.00
#
_symmetry.space_group_name_H-M   'P 1'
#
loop_
_entity.id
_entity.type
_entity.pdbx_description
1 polymer ?
#
loop_
_entity_poly.entity_id
_entity_poly.type
_entity_poly.pdbx_seq_one_letter_code
_entity_poly.pdbx_strand_id
1 'polypeptide(L)'
;MSDHAGNNSACAQSPSVTACGGLETRIKRAPEDDDPLFVTTSHPPPEEPSMPTFSRPLRTALSSAVAALTLTAVAATPALATGTTSTVRTLTTTTTSSTVAAPATDPVLVNPVVWKPSPTWNVFTAPADRDVLVDWPETPLDVAGGFTLIGGRNVISTGGTVNFSKEYHVTGEAAKDNRCLYIAGNAKAQAARTIVLDGFHCAGSNVYEGINFDSKAERTTLTLRMRNILIDGVKTHLGAVMGQHDGGDAFQTWSGPAKLEVNGFTANNLDYQGFYLQPFSRGQGALGQWNLANVTLNGSRTGHAYLLWLAGTRNGTTSTSVRITVQNFRINTAPNLSWKAVWNKSQWPDLTVTQGLSY
;
A
#
# COMPACT_ATOMS: atom_id res chain seq x y z
N MET A 1 -0.33 29.20 63.40
CA MET A 1 -1.56 29.54 62.67
C MET A 1 -1.31 30.86 61.97
N SER A 2 -1.19 30.75 60.66
CA SER A 2 -1.58 31.67 59.58
C SER A 2 -1.39 33.19 59.72
N ASP A 3 -0.79 33.69 58.64
CA ASP A 3 -1.07 34.96 57.94
C ASP A 3 -0.19 36.18 58.24
N HIS A 4 0.69 36.45 57.26
CA HIS A 4 1.31 37.75 57.02
C HIS A 4 0.93 38.24 55.61
N ALA A 5 0.10 39.28 55.59
CA ALA A 5 0.20 40.40 54.65
C ALA A 5 1.61 41.03 54.77
N GLY A 6 2.28 41.58 53.76
CA GLY A 6 1.84 42.50 52.71
C GLY A 6 2.49 43.87 52.99
N ASN A 7 3.38 44.37 52.11
CA ASN A 7 3.43 45.77 51.63
C ASN A 7 4.70 46.17 50.85
N ASN A 8 4.44 46.89 49.75
CA ASN A 8 5.04 48.12 49.22
C ASN A 8 6.50 48.19 48.73
N SER A 9 6.65 48.62 47.46
CA SER A 9 7.33 49.87 47.00
C SER A 9 7.70 49.74 45.51
N ALA A 10 7.86 50.76 44.65
CA ALA A 10 7.30 52.09 44.43
C ALA A 10 7.83 52.50 43.03
N CYS A 11 7.01 53.20 42.22
CA CYS A 11 7.40 53.81 40.94
C CYS A 11 8.20 55.11 41.14
N ALA A 12 9.25 55.35 40.34
CA ALA A 12 9.73 56.70 40.02
C ALA A 12 10.60 56.74 38.73
N GLN A 13 10.01 57.31 37.68
CA GLN A 13 10.48 58.39 36.79
C GLN A 13 11.80 58.34 35.97
N SER A 14 11.64 58.74 34.70
CA SER A 14 12.58 58.95 33.58
C SER A 14 13.42 60.25 33.71
N PRO A 15 14.38 60.59 32.82
CA PRO A 15 14.03 61.21 31.52
C PRO A 15 15.00 61.00 30.30
N SER A 16 14.50 61.39 29.10
CA SER A 16 15.18 62.09 27.96
C SER A 16 16.19 61.37 27.03
N VAL A 17 16.33 61.59 25.70
CA VAL A 17 15.60 62.18 24.54
C VAL A 17 16.25 61.62 23.23
N THR A 18 15.50 61.59 22.11
CA THR A 18 15.91 61.76 20.68
C THR A 18 16.52 60.59 19.89
N ALA A 19 15.81 60.09 18.87
CA ALA A 19 15.98 60.48 17.45
C ALA A 19 15.38 59.45 16.48
N CYS A 20 14.77 59.97 15.42
CA CYS A 20 14.14 59.26 14.31
C CYS A 20 15.11 58.47 13.44
N GLY A 21 14.61 57.41 12.77
CA GLY A 21 15.19 56.96 11.49
C GLY A 21 15.15 55.46 11.22
N GLY A 22 14.18 55.04 10.40
CA GLY A 22 14.42 54.30 9.16
C GLY A 22 15.04 52.88 9.16
N LEU A 23 14.35 52.02 8.40
CA LEU A 23 14.84 50.94 7.54
C LEU A 23 14.90 49.48 8.05
N GLU A 24 14.24 48.67 7.22
CA GLU A 24 14.61 47.33 6.77
C GLU A 24 14.32 46.12 7.67
N THR A 25 13.16 45.52 7.38
CA THR A 25 12.89 44.09 7.49
C THR A 25 13.96 43.26 6.75
N ARG A 26 14.93 42.70 7.49
CA ARG A 26 15.71 41.54 7.05
C ARG A 26 15.13 40.26 7.65
N ILE A 27 14.54 39.45 6.78
CA ILE A 27 14.24 38.04 7.05
C ILE A 27 15.58 37.32 7.26
N LYS A 28 15.81 36.84 8.49
CA LYS A 28 16.96 35.98 8.81
C LYS A 28 16.73 34.60 8.18
N ARG A 29 17.71 34.16 7.38
CA ARG A 29 17.92 32.75 7.03
C ARG A 29 18.16 31.93 8.30
N ALA A 30 17.57 30.75 8.36
CA ALA A 30 17.96 29.72 9.33
C ALA A 30 19.32 29.12 8.92
N PRO A 31 20.22 28.83 9.87
CA PRO A 31 21.49 28.18 9.59
C PRO A 31 21.33 26.67 9.39
N GLU A 32 22.11 26.16 8.45
CA GLU A 32 22.44 24.75 8.24
C GLU A 32 23.44 24.28 9.32
N ASP A 33 23.52 22.95 9.45
CA ASP A 33 24.53 22.12 10.13
C ASP A 33 24.51 22.00 11.66
N ASP A 34 24.14 20.80 12.12
CA ASP A 34 24.81 20.10 13.23
C ASP A 34 24.59 18.58 13.09
N ASP A 35 25.65 17.87 12.67
CA ASP A 35 25.80 16.42 12.67
C ASP A 35 26.01 15.89 14.10
N PRO A 36 25.21 14.93 14.61
CA PRO A 36 25.58 14.22 15.82
C PRO A 36 26.47 13.02 15.51
N LEU A 37 27.71 13.10 15.98
CA LEU A 37 28.65 12.00 16.15
C LEU A 37 28.02 10.86 16.97
N PHE A 38 27.80 9.70 16.34
CA PHE A 38 27.42 8.47 17.05
C PHE A 38 28.66 7.79 17.65
N VAL A 39 28.71 7.77 18.98
CA VAL A 39 29.61 6.93 19.78
C VAL A 39 29.10 5.49 19.73
N THR A 40 29.86 4.59 19.13
CA THR A 40 29.57 3.14 19.13
C THR A 40 30.13 2.51 20.41
N THR A 41 29.26 2.08 21.31
CA THR A 41 29.63 1.15 22.38
C THR A 41 29.25 -0.26 21.95
N SER A 42 30.25 -1.09 21.66
CA SER A 42 30.08 -2.50 21.29
C SER A 42 29.73 -3.33 22.53
N HIS A 43 28.47 -3.75 22.66
CA HIS A 43 28.09 -4.87 23.52
C HIS A 43 28.19 -6.18 22.73
N PRO A 44 28.76 -7.26 23.30
CA PRO A 44 28.72 -8.57 22.67
C PRO A 44 27.27 -9.12 22.67
N PRO A 45 26.88 -9.90 21.65
CA PRO A 45 25.53 -10.46 21.56
C PRO A 45 25.31 -11.52 22.66
N PRO A 46 24.12 -11.58 23.27
CA PRO A 46 23.77 -12.65 24.21
C PRO A 46 23.64 -13.99 23.49
N GLU A 47 24.07 -15.06 24.17
CA GLU A 47 23.98 -16.45 23.74
C GLU A 47 22.53 -16.85 23.41
N GLU A 48 22.35 -17.55 22.29
CA GLU A 48 21.05 -18.08 21.84
C GLU A 48 20.54 -19.18 22.78
N PRO A 49 19.29 -19.09 23.30
CA PRO A 49 18.67 -20.20 23.98
C PRO A 49 18.27 -21.30 22.98
N SER A 50 18.75 -22.51 23.25
CA SER A 50 18.40 -23.75 22.54
C SER A 50 16.89 -24.00 22.51
N MET A 51 16.33 -24.18 21.31
CA MET A 51 14.91 -24.48 21.09
C MET A 51 14.53 -25.90 21.55
N PRO A 52 13.39 -26.09 22.24
CA PRO A 52 12.86 -27.41 22.57
C PRO A 52 12.24 -28.09 21.35
N THR A 53 12.59 -29.36 21.15
CA THR A 53 12.01 -30.26 20.16
C THR A 53 10.58 -30.67 20.56
N PHE A 54 9.58 -30.22 19.81
CA PHE A 54 8.19 -30.69 19.98
C PHE A 54 7.84 -31.83 19.02
N SER A 55 7.23 -32.87 19.59
CA SER A 55 6.80 -34.10 18.93
C SER A 55 5.52 -33.87 18.11
N ARG A 56 5.49 -34.42 16.88
CA ARG A 56 4.32 -34.42 15.97
C ARG A 56 3.20 -35.34 16.48
N PRO A 57 1.92 -34.95 16.40
CA PRO A 57 0.83 -35.92 16.40
C PRO A 57 0.41 -36.32 14.98
N LEU A 58 -0.02 -37.58 14.89
CA LEU A 58 -0.51 -38.30 13.72
C LEU A 58 -1.87 -37.79 13.21
N ARG A 59 -2.03 -37.99 11.90
CA ARG A 59 -3.22 -38.04 11.04
C ARG A 59 -4.59 -38.29 11.72
N THR A 60 -5.61 -37.58 11.24
CA THR A 60 -6.91 -38.20 10.93
C THR A 60 -7.58 -37.49 9.75
N ALA A 61 -8.05 -38.28 8.78
CA ALA A 61 -8.85 -37.88 7.63
C ALA A 61 -10.33 -38.12 7.90
N LEU A 62 -11.22 -37.30 7.33
CA LEU A 62 -12.65 -37.56 7.03
C LEU A 62 -13.09 -36.47 6.03
N SER A 63 -13.44 -36.81 4.79
CA SER A 63 -14.70 -37.39 4.29
C SER A 63 -15.71 -36.33 3.85
N SER A 64 -16.18 -36.55 2.61
CA SER A 64 -16.94 -35.71 1.71
C SER A 64 -18.39 -35.46 2.12
N ALA A 65 -18.97 -34.35 1.67
CA ALA A 65 -20.42 -34.23 1.45
C ALA A 65 -20.68 -33.37 0.19
N VAL A 66 -21.32 -33.99 -0.80
CA VAL A 66 -21.85 -33.36 -2.01
C VAL A 66 -23.30 -32.99 -1.72
N ALA A 67 -23.65 -31.71 -1.82
CA ALA A 67 -25.04 -31.26 -1.76
C ALA A 67 -25.51 -30.90 -3.18
N ALA A 68 -26.51 -31.62 -3.67
CA ALA A 68 -27.22 -31.32 -4.91
C ALA A 68 -28.20 -30.16 -4.66
N LEU A 69 -28.09 -29.10 -5.46
CA LEU A 69 -29.00 -27.95 -5.42
C LEU A 69 -29.97 -28.04 -6.60
N THR A 70 -31.27 -28.16 -6.30
CA THR A 70 -32.37 -28.11 -7.27
C THR A 70 -32.71 -26.67 -7.64
N LEU A 71 -32.66 -26.32 -8.94
CA LEU A 71 -33.18 -25.05 -9.47
C LEU A 71 -34.70 -25.14 -9.69
N THR A 72 -35.45 -24.25 -9.06
CA THR A 72 -36.85 -23.93 -9.44
C THR A 72 -36.88 -22.70 -10.34
N ALA A 73 -37.39 -22.87 -11.56
CA ALA A 73 -37.65 -21.78 -12.50
C ALA A 73 -38.97 -21.07 -12.15
N VAL A 74 -38.92 -19.75 -11.96
CA VAL A 74 -40.11 -18.90 -11.81
C VAL A 74 -40.36 -18.18 -13.14
N ALA A 75 -41.55 -18.38 -13.70
CA ALA A 75 -42.00 -17.73 -14.92
C ALA A 75 -42.27 -16.23 -14.67
N ALA A 76 -41.66 -15.36 -15.48
CA ALA A 76 -41.91 -13.92 -15.46
C ALA A 76 -43.02 -13.56 -16.47
N THR A 77 -44.07 -12.90 -15.98
CA THR A 77 -45.11 -12.25 -16.79
C THR A 77 -44.62 -10.92 -17.37
N PRO A 78 -44.92 -10.59 -18.64
CA PRO A 78 -44.58 -9.29 -19.22
C PRO A 78 -45.56 -8.20 -18.77
N ALA A 79 -45.03 -7.11 -18.19
CA ALA A 79 -45.78 -5.88 -17.94
C ALA A 79 -45.63 -4.94 -19.14
N LEU A 80 -46.77 -4.52 -19.73
CA LEU A 80 -46.85 -3.44 -20.71
C LEU A 80 -46.42 -2.12 -20.08
N ALA A 81 -45.36 -1.50 -20.60
CA ALA A 81 -44.98 -0.14 -20.26
C ALA A 81 -45.49 0.84 -21.32
N THR A 82 -46.33 1.78 -20.88
CA THR A 82 -46.84 2.92 -21.64
C THR A 82 -45.76 3.96 -21.86
N GLY A 83 -45.66 4.44 -23.10
CA GLY A 83 -44.63 5.37 -23.56
C GLY A 83 -44.78 6.79 -23.01
N THR A 84 -43.70 7.30 -22.44
CA THR A 84 -43.45 8.73 -22.24
C THR A 84 -42.23 9.13 -23.05
N THR A 85 -42.45 9.98 -24.05
CA THR A 85 -41.43 10.55 -24.93
C THR A 85 -40.59 11.57 -24.15
N SER A 86 -39.45 11.14 -23.63
CA SER A 86 -38.42 12.05 -23.10
C SER A 86 -37.53 12.56 -24.23
N THR A 87 -37.43 13.88 -24.36
CA THR A 87 -36.55 14.56 -25.31
C THR A 87 -35.09 14.38 -24.87
N VAL A 88 -34.39 13.43 -25.50
CA VAL A 88 -32.98 13.14 -25.22
C VAL A 88 -32.11 14.28 -25.77
N ARG A 89 -31.52 15.06 -24.88
CA ARG A 89 -30.51 16.06 -25.22
C ARG A 89 -29.17 15.34 -25.44
N THR A 90 -28.76 15.20 -26.69
CA THR A 90 -27.49 14.59 -27.08
C THR A 90 -26.33 15.47 -26.61
N LEU A 91 -25.69 15.07 -25.50
CA LEU A 91 -24.41 15.63 -25.07
C LEU A 91 -23.32 14.98 -25.91
N THR A 92 -22.67 15.76 -26.77
CA THR A 92 -21.52 15.32 -27.57
C THR A 92 -20.30 15.22 -26.66
N THR A 93 -20.13 14.08 -26.00
CA THR A 93 -18.93 13.77 -25.22
C THR A 93 -17.80 13.40 -26.19
N THR A 94 -16.89 14.35 -26.43
CA THR A 94 -15.64 14.09 -27.15
C THR A 94 -14.80 13.12 -26.34
N THR A 95 -14.89 11.83 -26.67
CA THR A 95 -14.13 10.78 -26.00
C THR A 95 -12.76 10.74 -26.66
N THR A 96 -11.77 11.39 -26.05
CA THR A 96 -10.36 11.23 -26.44
C THR A 96 -9.93 9.79 -26.13
N SER A 97 -9.95 8.93 -27.14
CA SER A 97 -9.37 7.58 -27.05
C SER A 97 -7.87 7.70 -26.83
N SER A 98 -7.44 7.67 -25.57
CA SER A 98 -6.03 7.50 -25.22
C SER A 98 -5.63 6.07 -25.56
N THR A 99 -4.76 5.91 -26.56
CA THR A 99 -4.20 4.62 -26.96
C THR A 99 -3.38 4.06 -25.80
N VAL A 100 -3.92 3.08 -25.08
CA VAL A 100 -3.19 2.35 -24.06
C VAL A 100 -2.01 1.66 -24.75
N ALA A 101 -0.78 1.98 -24.34
CA ALA A 101 0.41 1.29 -24.84
C ALA A 101 0.25 -0.22 -24.59
N ALA A 102 0.59 -1.05 -25.58
CA ALA A 102 0.53 -2.50 -25.42
C ALA A 102 1.38 -2.92 -24.21
N PRO A 103 0.88 -3.83 -23.35
CA PRO A 103 1.62 -4.27 -22.17
C PRO A 103 2.95 -4.89 -22.60
N ALA A 104 4.02 -4.57 -21.89
CA ALA A 104 5.33 -5.14 -22.14
C ALA A 104 5.29 -6.67 -21.91
N THR A 105 5.97 -7.42 -22.77
CA THR A 105 6.01 -8.90 -22.69
C THR A 105 6.69 -9.37 -21.41
N ASP A 106 6.11 -10.37 -20.75
CA ASP A 106 6.67 -10.99 -19.55
C ASP A 106 8.00 -11.70 -19.85
N PRO A 107 8.91 -11.80 -18.86
CA PRO A 107 10.16 -12.53 -19.04
C PRO A 107 9.89 -14.02 -19.25
N VAL A 108 10.61 -14.67 -20.15
CA VAL A 108 10.62 -16.14 -20.25
C VAL A 108 11.50 -16.69 -19.13
N LEU A 109 10.94 -17.52 -18.26
CA LEU A 109 11.70 -18.16 -17.18
C LEU A 109 12.59 -19.28 -17.73
N VAL A 110 13.83 -19.34 -17.27
CA VAL A 110 14.80 -20.38 -17.65
C VAL A 110 15.08 -21.26 -16.44
N ASN A 111 14.66 -22.53 -16.51
CA ASN A 111 14.81 -23.52 -15.44
C ASN A 111 14.41 -23.00 -14.04
N PRO A 112 13.17 -22.49 -13.90
CA PRO A 112 12.76 -21.82 -12.69
C PRO A 112 12.75 -22.78 -11.50
N VAL A 113 13.06 -22.24 -10.31
CA VAL A 113 12.71 -22.88 -9.06
C VAL A 113 11.21 -22.65 -8.83
N VAL A 114 10.49 -23.72 -8.49
CA VAL A 114 9.06 -23.64 -8.22
C VAL A 114 8.85 -23.50 -6.72
N TRP A 115 8.30 -22.36 -6.28
CA TRP A 115 7.78 -22.22 -4.93
C TRP A 115 6.30 -22.58 -4.91
N LYS A 116 5.91 -23.42 -3.96
CA LYS A 116 4.52 -23.83 -3.73
C LYS A 116 4.06 -23.30 -2.37
N PRO A 117 3.47 -22.10 -2.33
CA PRO A 117 2.95 -21.52 -1.09
C PRO A 117 2.02 -22.49 -0.37
N SER A 118 2.21 -22.63 0.95
CA SER A 118 1.35 -23.45 1.81
C SER A 118 1.41 -22.93 3.26
N PRO A 119 0.51 -23.39 4.15
CA PRO A 119 0.54 -22.97 5.55
C PRO A 119 1.86 -23.26 6.28
N THR A 120 2.60 -24.29 5.86
CA THR A 120 3.91 -24.64 6.43
C THR A 120 5.08 -24.08 5.64
N TRP A 121 4.83 -23.46 4.49
CA TRP A 121 5.86 -22.93 3.61
C TRP A 121 5.44 -21.58 3.03
N ASN A 122 5.26 -20.63 3.95
CA ASN A 122 4.78 -19.29 3.66
C ASN A 122 5.92 -18.27 3.47
N VAL A 123 7.17 -18.66 3.72
CA VAL A 123 8.36 -17.85 3.43
C VAL A 123 9.26 -18.57 2.43
N PHE A 124 9.64 -17.87 1.37
CA PHE A 124 10.57 -18.39 0.37
C PHE A 124 11.64 -17.35 0.02
N THR A 125 12.90 -17.73 0.20
CA THR A 125 14.06 -16.94 -0.24
C THR A 125 14.67 -17.61 -1.47
N ALA A 126 14.52 -16.98 -2.62
CA ALA A 126 15.06 -17.45 -3.88
C ALA A 126 16.52 -17.01 -4.04
N PRO A 127 17.41 -17.88 -4.56
CA PRO A 127 18.73 -17.46 -4.99
C PRO A 127 18.65 -16.38 -6.07
N ALA A 128 19.51 -15.36 -5.99
CA ALA A 128 19.47 -14.19 -6.86
C ALA A 128 19.69 -14.52 -8.36
N ASP A 129 20.35 -15.64 -8.66
CA ASP A 129 20.67 -16.11 -10.01
C ASP A 129 19.60 -17.05 -10.61
N ARG A 130 18.53 -17.35 -9.85
CA ARG A 130 17.48 -18.29 -10.26
C ARG A 130 16.17 -17.59 -10.59
N ASP A 131 15.58 -17.97 -11.71
CA ASP A 131 14.19 -17.62 -12.00
C ASP A 131 13.24 -18.38 -11.06
N VAL A 132 12.08 -17.79 -10.78
CA VAL A 132 11.09 -18.32 -9.84
C VAL A 132 9.72 -18.37 -10.50
N LEU A 133 9.08 -19.52 -10.39
CA LEU A 133 7.66 -19.69 -10.66
C LEU A 133 6.95 -19.90 -9.32
N VAL A 134 5.96 -19.05 -9.01
CA VAL A 134 5.09 -19.24 -7.84
C VAL A 134 3.86 -20.01 -8.28
N ASP A 135 3.76 -21.25 -7.80
CA ASP A 135 2.69 -22.21 -8.11
C ASP A 135 1.70 -22.24 -6.93
N TRP A 136 0.74 -21.32 -6.96
CA TRP A 136 -0.29 -21.20 -5.94
C TRP A 136 -1.27 -22.38 -6.01
N PRO A 137 -1.75 -22.90 -4.87
CA PRO A 137 -2.86 -23.84 -4.87
C PRO A 137 -4.15 -23.15 -5.32
N GLU A 138 -5.06 -23.93 -5.92
CA GLU A 138 -6.41 -23.46 -6.29
C GLU A 138 -7.27 -23.12 -5.06
N THR A 139 -6.98 -23.75 -3.92
CA THR A 139 -7.70 -23.48 -2.67
C THR A 139 -7.11 -22.25 -1.98
N PRO A 140 -7.95 -21.30 -1.54
CA PRO A 140 -7.48 -20.16 -0.76
C PRO A 140 -6.66 -20.58 0.46
N LEU A 141 -5.54 -19.89 0.68
CA LEU A 141 -4.68 -20.11 1.83
C LEU A 141 -5.02 -19.14 2.95
N ASP A 142 -5.10 -19.64 4.17
CA ASP A 142 -5.43 -18.87 5.37
C ASP A 142 -4.36 -19.13 6.43
N VAL A 143 -3.40 -18.21 6.53
CA VAL A 143 -2.12 -18.42 7.23
C VAL A 143 -1.74 -17.17 8.01
N ALA A 144 -1.38 -17.33 9.27
CA ALA A 144 -0.79 -16.26 10.09
C ALA A 144 0.51 -15.74 9.44
N GLY A 145 0.71 -14.43 9.38
CA GLY A 145 1.89 -13.85 8.73
C GLY A 145 1.78 -13.69 7.21
N GLY A 146 0.74 -14.25 6.59
CA GLY A 146 0.61 -14.40 5.14
C GLY A 146 1.88 -14.94 4.48
N PHE A 147 2.24 -14.41 3.31
CA PHE A 147 3.30 -14.97 2.47
C PHE A 147 4.45 -13.99 2.23
N THR A 148 5.68 -14.49 2.22
CA THR A 148 6.89 -13.69 1.97
C THR A 148 7.74 -14.32 0.87
N LEU A 149 8.01 -13.53 -0.18
CA LEU A 149 8.93 -13.86 -1.26
C LEU A 149 10.12 -12.91 -1.25
N ILE A 150 11.33 -13.45 -1.17
CA ILE A 150 12.58 -12.68 -1.16
C ILE A 150 13.45 -13.10 -2.34
N GLY A 151 13.89 -12.13 -3.14
CA GLY A 151 14.92 -12.32 -4.15
C GLY A 151 14.45 -12.95 -5.48
N GLY A 152 15.33 -13.76 -6.07
CA GLY A 152 15.18 -14.33 -7.41
C GLY A 152 15.74 -13.43 -8.52
N ARG A 153 15.91 -13.99 -9.71
CA ARG A 153 16.21 -13.27 -10.96
C ARG A 153 14.90 -12.76 -11.55
N ASN A 154 14.21 -13.53 -12.37
CA ASN A 154 12.83 -13.21 -12.75
C ASN A 154 11.83 -13.97 -11.90
N VAL A 155 10.69 -13.35 -11.60
CA VAL A 155 9.62 -13.99 -10.83
C VAL A 155 8.32 -13.87 -11.62
N ILE A 156 7.62 -14.98 -11.79
CA ILE A 156 6.21 -14.98 -12.24
C ILE A 156 5.37 -15.65 -11.16
N SER A 157 4.32 -14.95 -10.74
CA SER A 157 3.26 -15.44 -9.86
C SER A 157 1.92 -15.20 -10.54
N THR A 158 1.18 -16.29 -10.79
CA THR A 158 -0.15 -16.23 -11.42
C THR A 158 -1.19 -16.82 -10.48
N GLY A 159 -2.30 -16.13 -10.31
CA GLY A 159 -3.35 -16.49 -9.37
C GLY A 159 -2.92 -16.31 -7.92
N GLY A 160 -3.45 -17.19 -7.08
CA GLY A 160 -3.24 -17.19 -5.64
C GLY A 160 -4.33 -16.40 -4.92
N THR A 161 -4.96 -17.05 -3.94
CA THR A 161 -5.88 -16.39 -3.02
C THR A 161 -5.36 -16.56 -1.60
N VAL A 162 -5.16 -15.44 -0.92
CA VAL A 162 -4.86 -15.42 0.52
C VAL A 162 -6.08 -14.85 1.22
N ASN A 163 -6.61 -15.59 2.18
CA ASN A 163 -7.79 -15.22 2.94
C ASN A 163 -7.44 -15.06 4.42
N PHE A 164 -7.88 -13.97 5.04
CA PHE A 164 -7.80 -13.77 6.49
C PHE A 164 -9.20 -13.92 7.10
N SER A 165 -9.66 -15.17 7.24
CA SER A 165 -11.01 -15.46 7.76
C SER A 165 -11.16 -15.15 9.25
N LYS A 166 -10.03 -15.04 9.96
CA LYS A 166 -9.94 -14.75 11.38
C LYS A 166 -8.77 -13.82 11.65
N GLU A 167 -8.82 -13.16 12.80
CA GLU A 167 -7.73 -12.32 13.28
C GLU A 167 -6.62 -13.21 13.84
N TYR A 168 -5.42 -13.18 13.25
CA TYR A 168 -4.27 -13.93 13.75
C TYR A 168 -3.47 -13.14 14.77
N HIS A 169 -3.38 -11.82 14.57
CA HIS A 169 -2.69 -10.89 15.44
C HIS A 169 -3.56 -9.66 15.65
N VAL A 170 -3.93 -9.41 16.90
CA VAL A 170 -4.98 -8.43 17.30
C VAL A 170 -4.42 -7.09 17.78
N THR A 171 -3.15 -7.05 18.20
CA THR A 171 -2.58 -5.86 18.87
C THR A 171 -1.09 -5.70 18.62
N GLY A 172 -0.64 -4.44 18.58
CA GLY A 172 0.79 -4.08 18.52
C GLY A 172 1.44 -4.37 17.17
N GLU A 173 2.77 -4.43 17.17
CA GLU A 173 3.59 -4.68 15.97
C GLU A 173 3.22 -5.98 15.25
N ALA A 174 2.79 -7.01 16.00
CA ALA A 174 2.38 -8.29 15.43
C ALA A 174 1.14 -8.17 14.51
N ALA A 175 0.29 -7.14 14.66
CA ALA A 175 -0.83 -6.92 13.73
C ALA A 175 -0.36 -6.70 12.28
N LYS A 176 0.89 -6.23 12.09
CA LYS A 176 1.54 -6.09 10.78
C LYS A 176 1.77 -7.42 10.08
N ASP A 177 1.67 -8.53 10.81
CA ASP A 177 1.78 -9.88 10.26
C ASP A 177 0.48 -10.32 9.56
N ASN A 178 -0.64 -9.58 9.67
CA ASN A 178 -1.85 -9.84 8.88
C ASN A 178 -1.74 -9.26 7.45
N ARG A 179 -0.60 -9.49 6.80
CA ARG A 179 -0.30 -9.05 5.43
C ARG A 179 -0.48 -10.21 4.47
N CYS A 180 -1.20 -10.04 3.37
CA CYS A 180 -1.38 -11.13 2.39
C CYS A 180 -0.09 -11.53 1.69
N LEU A 181 0.68 -10.56 1.18
CA LEU A 181 1.91 -10.84 0.45
C LEU A 181 2.97 -9.77 0.69
N TYR A 182 4.13 -10.18 1.18
CA TYR A 182 5.35 -9.39 1.20
C TYR A 182 6.31 -9.85 0.12
N ILE A 183 6.81 -8.91 -0.68
CA ILE A 183 7.83 -9.16 -1.68
C ILE A 183 9.01 -8.24 -1.41
N ALA A 184 10.19 -8.84 -1.29
CA ALA A 184 11.44 -8.12 -1.14
C ALA A 184 12.40 -8.43 -2.29
N GLY A 185 13.17 -7.43 -2.69
CA GLY A 185 14.31 -7.58 -3.58
C GLY A 185 15.40 -8.48 -2.99
N ASN A 186 16.45 -8.72 -3.78
CA ASN A 186 17.63 -9.43 -3.32
C ASN A 186 18.36 -8.64 -2.22
N ALA A 187 19.10 -9.34 -1.36
CA ALA A 187 19.89 -8.71 -0.29
C ALA A 187 21.01 -7.79 -0.82
N LYS A 188 21.44 -7.98 -2.07
CA LYS A 188 22.44 -7.17 -2.77
C LYS A 188 21.89 -6.78 -4.14
N ALA A 189 22.32 -5.62 -4.63
CA ALA A 189 21.99 -5.16 -5.97
C ALA A 189 22.34 -6.23 -7.03
N GLN A 190 21.39 -6.51 -7.92
CA GLN A 190 21.58 -7.42 -9.05
C GLN A 190 21.42 -6.69 -10.38
N ALA A 191 21.70 -7.44 -11.46
CA ALA A 191 21.30 -7.06 -12.81
C ALA A 191 19.78 -6.81 -12.90
N ALA A 192 19.36 -6.13 -13.98
CA ALA A 192 17.95 -5.83 -14.23
C ALA A 192 17.08 -7.10 -14.22
N ARG A 193 15.93 -7.01 -13.55
CA ARG A 193 15.06 -8.15 -13.31
C ARG A 193 13.61 -7.74 -13.20
N THR A 194 12.70 -8.69 -13.47
CA THR A 194 11.25 -8.42 -13.46
C THR A 194 10.52 -9.37 -12.53
N ILE A 195 9.63 -8.81 -11.72
CA ILE A 195 8.63 -9.54 -10.93
C ILE A 195 7.27 -9.28 -11.57
N VAL A 196 6.55 -10.34 -11.90
CA VAL A 196 5.19 -10.30 -12.43
C VAL A 196 4.24 -10.94 -11.43
N LEU A 197 3.22 -10.19 -11.01
CA LEU A 197 2.06 -10.68 -10.27
C LEU A 197 0.83 -10.53 -11.17
N ASP A 198 0.10 -11.62 -11.39
CA ASP A 198 -1.08 -11.62 -12.24
C ASP A 198 -2.21 -12.40 -11.57
N GLY A 199 -3.38 -11.79 -11.35
CA GLY A 199 -4.55 -12.50 -10.83
C GLY A 199 -4.51 -12.81 -9.33
N PHE A 200 -3.67 -12.13 -8.55
CA PHE A 200 -3.60 -12.33 -7.10
C PHE A 200 -4.82 -11.73 -6.38
N HIS A 201 -5.38 -12.48 -5.43
CA HIS A 201 -6.49 -12.07 -4.60
C HIS A 201 -6.12 -12.12 -3.11
N CYS A 202 -6.28 -10.99 -2.42
CA CYS A 202 -6.25 -10.90 -0.97
C CYS A 202 -7.67 -10.64 -0.46
N ALA A 203 -8.16 -11.46 0.46
CA ALA A 203 -9.53 -11.39 0.96
C ALA A 203 -9.59 -11.64 2.46
N GLY A 204 -10.77 -11.39 3.04
CA GLY A 204 -11.07 -11.71 4.43
C GLY A 204 -11.49 -10.48 5.23
N SER A 205 -12.07 -10.72 6.40
CA SER A 205 -12.52 -9.64 7.29
C SER A 205 -11.40 -9.05 8.14
N ASN A 206 -10.22 -9.66 8.14
CA ASN A 206 -9.09 -9.32 9.02
C ASN A 206 -7.79 -9.07 8.25
N VAL A 207 -7.88 -8.65 6.99
CA VAL A 207 -6.71 -8.23 6.22
C VAL A 207 -6.20 -6.93 6.83
N TYR A 208 -4.94 -6.86 7.23
CA TYR A 208 -4.33 -5.60 7.64
C TYR A 208 -3.55 -4.93 6.52
N GLU A 209 -2.84 -5.71 5.71
CA GLU A 209 -2.15 -5.21 4.54
C GLU A 209 -2.35 -6.17 3.36
N GLY A 210 -2.59 -5.61 2.17
CA GLY A 210 -2.69 -6.40 0.95
C GLY A 210 -1.32 -6.87 0.49
N ILE A 211 -0.66 -6.03 -0.30
CA ILE A 211 0.67 -6.32 -0.85
C ILE A 211 1.66 -5.28 -0.35
N ASN A 212 2.77 -5.73 0.23
CA ASN A 212 3.90 -4.85 0.53
C ASN A 212 5.10 -5.22 -0.33
N PHE A 213 5.82 -4.20 -0.77
CA PHE A 213 6.94 -4.34 -1.68
C PHE A 213 8.15 -3.54 -1.21
N ASP A 214 9.33 -4.17 -1.09
CA ASP A 214 10.59 -3.50 -0.78
C ASP A 214 11.67 -3.81 -1.83
N SER A 215 12.16 -2.79 -2.55
CA SER A 215 13.30 -2.96 -3.48
C SER A 215 14.60 -2.28 -3.04
N LYS A 216 14.83 -2.07 -1.74
CA LYS A 216 15.99 -1.36 -1.17
C LYS A 216 17.31 -1.54 -1.94
N ALA A 217 17.75 -2.77 -2.18
CA ALA A 217 19.03 -3.05 -2.85
C ALA A 217 18.95 -2.95 -4.39
N GLU A 218 17.77 -2.99 -4.98
CA GLU A 218 17.53 -3.13 -6.43
C GLU A 218 16.66 -2.01 -7.03
N ARG A 219 16.49 -0.90 -6.31
CA ARG A 219 15.60 0.22 -6.68
C ARG A 219 15.88 0.85 -8.05
N THR A 220 17.06 0.65 -8.62
CA THR A 220 17.44 1.17 -9.95
C THR A 220 17.37 0.14 -11.06
N THR A 221 17.12 -1.13 -10.76
CA THR A 221 17.18 -2.23 -11.73
C THR A 221 15.93 -3.12 -11.74
N LEU A 222 15.09 -3.06 -10.71
CA LEU A 222 13.92 -3.92 -10.56
C LEU A 222 12.67 -3.32 -11.24
N THR A 223 11.98 -4.16 -12.01
CA THR A 223 10.63 -3.90 -12.54
C THR A 223 9.60 -4.74 -11.80
N LEU A 224 8.54 -4.12 -11.28
CA LEU A 224 7.37 -4.79 -10.73
C LEU A 224 6.18 -4.57 -11.68
N ARG A 225 5.57 -5.67 -12.14
CA ARG A 225 4.34 -5.68 -12.92
C ARG A 225 3.23 -6.33 -12.12
N MET A 226 2.09 -5.67 -12.02
CA MET A 226 0.90 -6.16 -11.34
C MET A 226 -0.30 -6.07 -12.28
N ARG A 227 -0.98 -7.20 -12.47
CA ARG A 227 -2.18 -7.28 -13.33
C ARG A 227 -3.30 -8.02 -12.64
N ASN A 228 -4.53 -7.61 -12.90
CA ASN A 228 -5.74 -8.29 -12.43
C ASN A 228 -5.74 -8.57 -10.92
N ILE A 229 -5.29 -7.60 -10.13
CA ILE A 229 -5.18 -7.73 -8.67
C ILE A 229 -6.50 -7.35 -8.01
N LEU A 230 -6.93 -8.17 -7.05
CA LEU A 230 -8.09 -7.88 -6.20
C LEU A 230 -7.66 -7.89 -4.74
N ILE A 231 -7.96 -6.82 -4.01
CA ILE A 231 -7.75 -6.73 -2.57
C ILE A 231 -9.08 -6.37 -1.90
N ASP A 232 -9.61 -7.24 -1.04
CA ASP A 232 -10.89 -7.04 -0.38
C ASP A 232 -10.71 -6.99 1.13
N GLY A 233 -11.16 -5.89 1.74
CA GLY A 233 -11.39 -5.83 3.19
C GLY A 233 -10.19 -5.44 4.04
N VAL A 234 -9.26 -4.63 3.52
CA VAL A 234 -8.17 -4.06 4.34
C VAL A 234 -8.75 -3.24 5.49
N LYS A 235 -8.44 -3.66 6.71
CA LYS A 235 -8.90 -3.10 7.96
C LYS A 235 -7.83 -2.26 8.61
N THR A 236 -8.28 -1.24 9.31
CA THR A 236 -7.46 -0.54 10.27
C THR A 236 -7.66 -1.22 11.61
N HIS A 237 -6.66 -1.97 12.09
CA HIS A 237 -6.65 -2.45 13.48
C HIS A 237 -6.31 -1.28 14.40
N LEU A 238 -7.34 -0.54 14.83
CA LEU A 238 -7.24 0.62 15.70
C LEU A 238 -6.92 0.21 17.14
N GLY A 239 -5.65 -0.05 17.40
CA GLY A 239 -5.00 0.17 18.70
C GLY A 239 -4.00 1.34 18.68
N ALA A 240 -3.64 1.82 17.48
CA ALA A 240 -2.79 3.00 17.32
C ALA A 240 -3.59 4.25 17.68
N VAL A 241 -3.07 5.04 18.62
CA VAL A 241 -3.59 6.39 18.90
C VAL A 241 -3.64 7.13 17.56
N MET A 242 -4.81 7.69 17.20
CA MET A 242 -4.99 8.43 15.95
C MET A 242 -3.80 9.38 15.72
N GLY A 243 -2.99 9.11 14.69
CA GLY A 243 -1.77 9.87 14.38
C GLY A 243 -0.48 9.04 14.32
N GLN A 244 -0.47 7.81 14.83
CA GLN A 244 0.60 6.84 14.54
C GLN A 244 0.23 6.06 13.27
N HIS A 245 0.74 6.55 12.14
CA HIS A 245 0.51 6.00 10.80
C HIS A 245 1.38 4.75 10.58
N ASP A 246 0.82 3.53 10.60
CA ASP A 246 1.62 2.33 10.35
C ASP A 246 0.82 1.11 9.88
N GLY A 247 0.50 1.02 8.59
CA GLY A 247 -0.18 -0.12 7.96
C GLY A 247 -1.62 0.17 7.54
N GLY A 248 -2.38 -0.85 7.13
CA GLY A 248 -3.74 -0.66 6.59
C GLY A 248 -3.79 -0.34 5.09
N ASP A 249 -2.80 -0.80 4.32
CA ASP A 249 -2.62 -0.49 2.89
C ASP A 249 -3.08 -1.64 1.98
N ALA A 250 -3.78 -1.34 0.89
CA ALA A 250 -4.02 -2.33 -0.17
C ALA A 250 -2.73 -2.67 -0.94
N PHE A 251 -1.91 -1.65 -1.19
CA PHE A 251 -0.57 -1.80 -1.74
C PHE A 251 0.36 -0.75 -1.13
N GLN A 252 1.46 -1.23 -0.55
CA GLN A 252 2.53 -0.39 -0.03
C GLN A 252 3.84 -0.70 -0.72
N THR A 253 4.65 0.34 -0.97
CA THR A 253 6.03 0.15 -1.39
C THR A 253 7.03 1.01 -0.61
N TRP A 254 8.09 0.37 -0.14
CA TRP A 254 9.30 0.98 0.39
C TRP A 254 10.43 0.89 -0.62
N SER A 255 11.24 1.95 -0.74
CA SER A 255 12.38 1.97 -1.66
C SER A 255 11.97 1.50 -3.06
N GLY A 256 10.83 1.99 -3.56
CA GLY A 256 10.09 1.37 -4.66
C GLY A 256 10.87 1.13 -5.95
N PRO A 257 10.30 0.34 -6.87
CA PRO A 257 11.04 -0.22 -7.99
C PRO A 257 11.41 0.84 -9.02
N ALA A 258 12.41 0.52 -9.84
CA ALA A 258 12.78 1.36 -10.99
C ALA A 258 11.59 1.48 -11.95
N LYS A 259 10.79 0.41 -12.11
CA LYS A 259 9.55 0.48 -12.87
C LYS A 259 8.42 -0.18 -12.10
N LEU A 260 7.28 0.49 -12.06
CA LEU A 260 6.04 -0.05 -11.50
C LEU A 260 4.98 -0.01 -12.60
N GLU A 261 4.45 -1.14 -12.99
CA GLU A 261 3.43 -1.25 -14.03
C GLU A 261 2.20 -1.93 -13.43
N VAL A 262 1.15 -1.16 -13.16
CA VAL A 262 -0.11 -1.67 -12.61
C VAL A 262 -1.18 -1.58 -13.69
N ASN A 263 -1.88 -2.68 -13.96
CA ASN A 263 -3.01 -2.70 -14.89
C ASN A 263 -4.13 -3.62 -14.38
N GLY A 264 -5.26 -3.03 -13.97
CA GLY A 264 -6.38 -3.80 -13.44
C GLY A 264 -6.18 -4.14 -11.97
N PHE A 265 -6.14 -3.11 -11.11
CA PHE A 265 -6.04 -3.28 -9.67
C PHE A 265 -7.33 -2.77 -9.02
N THR A 266 -8.04 -3.64 -8.32
CA THR A 266 -9.24 -3.25 -7.57
C THR A 266 -9.03 -3.51 -6.10
N ALA A 267 -9.32 -2.49 -5.28
CA ALA A 267 -9.37 -2.65 -3.84
C ALA A 267 -10.72 -2.21 -3.28
N ASN A 268 -11.36 -3.09 -2.50
CA ASN A 268 -12.67 -2.87 -1.93
C ASN A 268 -12.64 -2.78 -0.41
N ASN A 269 -13.59 -2.01 0.13
CA ASN A 269 -13.84 -1.91 1.58
C ASN A 269 -12.58 -1.54 2.37
N LEU A 270 -11.83 -0.57 1.86
CA LEU A 270 -10.62 -0.08 2.49
C LEU A 270 -10.98 0.79 3.69
N ASP A 271 -10.67 0.33 4.90
CA ASP A 271 -10.99 1.10 6.10
C ASP A 271 -9.95 2.20 6.39
N TYR A 272 -8.81 2.16 5.68
CA TYR A 272 -7.73 3.15 5.81
C TYR A 272 -7.16 3.56 4.46
N GLN A 273 -6.05 2.97 4.02
CA GLN A 273 -5.29 3.41 2.85
C GLN A 273 -5.44 2.44 1.67
N GLY A 274 -5.33 2.99 0.47
CA GLY A 274 -5.30 2.20 -0.76
C GLY A 274 -3.86 1.96 -1.18
N PHE A 275 -3.26 2.96 -1.82
CA PHE A 275 -1.86 2.96 -2.23
C PHE A 275 -1.04 3.86 -1.32
N TYR A 276 -0.03 3.29 -0.65
CA TYR A 276 0.98 4.04 0.08
C TYR A 276 2.36 3.87 -0.55
N LEU A 277 2.76 4.90 -1.29
CA LEU A 277 3.92 4.83 -2.16
C LEU A 277 5.08 5.62 -1.57
N GLN A 278 6.20 4.95 -1.28
CA GLN A 278 7.39 5.56 -0.68
C GLN A 278 8.65 5.23 -1.48
N PRO A 279 8.82 5.79 -2.69
CA PRO A 279 9.94 5.46 -3.57
C PRO A 279 11.32 5.78 -2.97
N PHE A 280 11.42 6.76 -2.06
CA PHE A 280 12.67 7.16 -1.40
C PHE A 280 12.82 6.68 0.03
N SER A 281 11.87 5.86 0.53
CA SER A 281 12.06 5.28 1.85
C SER A 281 13.41 4.55 1.86
N ARG A 282 14.23 4.78 2.90
CA ARG A 282 15.52 4.11 3.12
C ARG A 282 16.65 4.41 2.10
N GLY A 283 16.60 5.51 1.33
CA GLY A 283 17.78 6.06 0.65
C GLY A 283 17.52 6.90 -0.62
N GLN A 284 18.58 7.54 -1.13
CA GLN A 284 18.59 8.33 -2.38
C GLN A 284 18.96 7.46 -3.60
N GLY A 285 18.22 7.52 -4.71
CA GLY A 285 18.49 6.67 -5.89
C GLY A 285 17.73 7.08 -7.15
N ALA A 286 18.24 6.65 -8.32
CA ALA A 286 17.71 7.02 -9.62
C ALA A 286 16.25 6.56 -9.80
N LEU A 287 15.48 7.47 -10.39
CA LEU A 287 14.05 7.42 -10.57
C LEU A 287 13.71 6.51 -11.73
N GLY A 288 12.53 5.90 -11.67
CA GLY A 288 11.96 5.43 -12.92
C GLY A 288 10.47 5.68 -13.04
N GLN A 289 9.82 4.83 -13.81
CA GLN A 289 8.54 5.12 -14.44
C GLN A 289 7.47 4.25 -13.84
N TRP A 290 6.45 4.89 -13.30
CA TRP A 290 5.33 4.22 -12.66
C TRP A 290 4.06 4.49 -13.47
N ASN A 291 3.51 3.43 -14.04
CA ASN A 291 2.30 3.48 -14.86
C ASN A 291 1.18 2.77 -14.09
N LEU A 292 0.16 3.52 -13.69
CA LEU A 292 -0.98 3.02 -12.92
C LEU A 292 -2.24 3.10 -13.79
N ALA A 293 -2.61 2.00 -14.42
CA ALA A 293 -3.74 1.90 -15.33
C ALA A 293 -4.88 1.04 -14.76
N ASN A 294 -6.13 1.44 -15.02
CA ASN A 294 -7.32 0.69 -14.65
C ASN A 294 -7.33 0.31 -13.15
N VAL A 295 -7.11 1.32 -12.31
CA VAL A 295 -7.09 1.16 -10.85
C VAL A 295 -8.39 1.67 -10.26
N THR A 296 -9.02 0.88 -9.39
CA THR A 296 -10.21 1.29 -8.63
C THR A 296 -9.97 1.07 -7.14
N LEU A 297 -10.01 2.15 -6.36
CA LEU A 297 -9.88 2.11 -4.90
C LEU A 297 -11.17 2.55 -4.25
N ASN A 298 -11.82 1.64 -3.52
CA ASN A 298 -13.11 1.86 -2.87
C ASN A 298 -12.91 1.92 -1.36
N GLY A 299 -12.97 3.15 -0.81
CA GLY A 299 -12.98 3.37 0.63
C GLY A 299 -14.24 2.79 1.29
N SER A 300 -14.10 2.32 2.52
CA SER A 300 -15.23 1.87 3.31
C SER A 300 -16.10 3.05 3.78
N ARG A 301 -17.33 2.75 4.18
CA ARG A 301 -18.25 3.72 4.77
C ARG A 301 -17.88 4.13 6.18
N THR A 302 -17.29 3.20 6.92
CA THR A 302 -17.04 3.31 8.37
C THR A 302 -15.72 4.01 8.67
N GLY A 303 -14.83 4.14 7.68
CA GLY A 303 -13.58 4.87 7.77
C GLY A 303 -12.75 4.68 6.50
N HIS A 304 -12.02 5.69 6.08
CA HIS A 304 -10.86 5.59 5.18
C HIS A 304 -10.11 6.91 5.23
N ALA A 305 -8.80 6.85 5.01
CA ALA A 305 -7.97 8.04 4.91
C ALA A 305 -6.87 7.74 3.88
N TYR A 306 -6.64 8.66 2.95
CA TYR A 306 -5.51 8.55 2.02
C TYR A 306 -5.51 7.29 1.13
N LEU A 307 -6.60 7.10 0.38
CA LEU A 307 -6.69 6.05 -0.64
C LEU A 307 -5.55 6.11 -1.66
N LEU A 308 -5.01 7.30 -1.95
CA LEU A 308 -3.75 7.45 -2.67
C LEU A 308 -2.81 8.39 -1.93
N TRP A 309 -1.67 7.86 -1.49
CA TRP A 309 -0.62 8.60 -0.82
C TRP A 309 0.74 8.38 -1.49
N LEU A 310 1.44 9.47 -1.78
CA LEU A 310 2.85 9.48 -2.19
C LEU A 310 3.68 10.22 -1.14
N ALA A 311 4.55 9.50 -0.43
CA ALA A 311 5.30 10.02 0.70
C ALA A 311 6.71 10.46 0.29
N GLY A 312 7.19 11.54 0.92
CA GLY A 312 8.58 11.99 0.79
C GLY A 312 8.95 12.55 -0.59
N THR A 313 7.98 12.79 -1.49
CA THR A 313 8.26 13.23 -2.86
C THR A 313 7.27 14.27 -3.39
N ARG A 314 7.63 14.85 -4.53
CA ARG A 314 6.67 15.40 -5.48
C ARG A 314 6.61 14.54 -6.73
N ASN A 315 5.40 14.22 -7.22
CA ASN A 315 5.25 13.78 -8.61
C ASN A 315 5.72 14.91 -9.53
N GLY A 316 6.64 14.62 -10.44
CA GLY A 316 7.32 15.64 -11.22
C GLY A 316 8.41 15.06 -12.12
N THR A 317 9.08 15.94 -12.87
CA THR A 317 10.09 15.57 -13.87
C THR A 317 11.53 15.80 -13.40
N THR A 318 11.73 16.23 -12.16
CA THR A 318 13.07 16.52 -11.62
C THR A 318 13.82 15.23 -11.27
N SER A 319 15.15 15.31 -11.12
CA SER A 319 16.01 14.19 -10.69
C SER A 319 15.69 13.63 -9.30
N THR A 320 14.73 14.22 -8.58
CA THR A 320 14.22 13.78 -7.26
C THR A 320 12.74 13.37 -7.29
N SER A 321 12.15 13.18 -8.47
CA SER A 321 10.73 12.88 -8.66
C SER A 321 10.50 11.58 -9.43
N VAL A 322 9.64 10.69 -8.94
CA VAL A 322 9.18 9.57 -9.76
C VAL A 322 8.21 10.11 -10.82
N ARG A 323 8.34 9.64 -12.07
CA ARG A 323 7.36 9.95 -13.11
C ARG A 323 6.20 8.97 -12.97
N ILE A 324 5.08 9.45 -12.45
CA ILE A 324 3.87 8.64 -12.32
C ILE A 324 2.85 9.07 -13.36
N THR A 325 2.45 8.13 -14.21
CA THR A 325 1.34 8.28 -15.16
C THR A 325 0.17 7.46 -14.65
N VAL A 326 -1.02 8.06 -14.64
CA VAL A 326 -2.26 7.38 -14.24
C VAL A 326 -3.23 7.37 -15.41
N GLN A 327 -3.94 6.27 -15.61
CA GLN A 327 -4.95 6.13 -16.66
C GLN A 327 -6.13 5.33 -16.12
N ASN A 328 -7.37 5.81 -16.29
CA ASN A 328 -8.56 5.16 -15.75
C ASN A 328 -8.43 4.85 -14.25
N PHE A 329 -7.83 5.77 -13.48
CA PHE A 329 -7.68 5.64 -12.04
C PHE A 329 -8.90 6.26 -11.35
N ARG A 330 -9.63 5.43 -10.61
CA ARG A 330 -10.85 5.79 -9.90
C ARG A 330 -10.67 5.62 -8.41
N ILE A 331 -11.09 6.63 -7.66
CA ILE A 331 -11.17 6.58 -6.21
C ILE A 331 -12.61 6.86 -5.82
N ASN A 332 -13.24 5.91 -5.15
CA ASN A 332 -14.60 6.03 -4.62
C ASN A 332 -14.53 6.22 -3.11
N THR A 333 -15.00 7.37 -2.65
CA THR A 333 -15.00 7.76 -1.23
C THR A 333 -16.42 7.83 -0.69
N ALA A 334 -16.58 7.58 0.61
CA ALA A 334 -17.84 7.79 1.31
C ALA A 334 -18.13 9.30 1.46
N PRO A 335 -19.41 9.72 1.35
CA PRO A 335 -19.78 11.14 1.25
C PRO A 335 -19.37 12.02 2.45
N ASN A 336 -19.22 11.44 3.63
CA ASN A 336 -18.87 12.17 4.87
C ASN A 336 -17.39 12.10 5.24
N LEU A 337 -16.55 11.48 4.41
CA LEU A 337 -15.12 11.29 4.65
C LEU A 337 -14.33 12.13 3.64
N SER A 338 -14.31 13.44 3.86
CA SER A 338 -13.76 14.43 2.91
C SER A 338 -12.29 14.80 3.16
N TRP A 339 -11.62 14.22 4.16
CA TRP A 339 -10.25 14.61 4.47
C TRP A 339 -9.22 13.65 3.84
N LYS A 340 -8.61 14.15 2.75
CA LYS A 340 -7.35 13.66 2.15
C LYS A 340 -7.38 12.27 1.51
N ALA A 341 -8.46 11.88 0.83
CA ALA A 341 -8.48 10.66 0.00
C ALA A 341 -7.31 10.58 -1.00
N VAL A 342 -6.81 11.73 -1.45
CA VAL A 342 -5.60 11.85 -2.26
C VAL A 342 -4.67 12.84 -1.58
N TRP A 343 -3.44 12.43 -1.31
CA TRP A 343 -2.40 13.37 -0.90
C TRP A 343 -2.00 14.27 -2.06
N ASN A 344 -2.11 15.59 -1.87
CA ASN A 344 -1.71 16.62 -2.83
C ASN A 344 -2.25 16.40 -4.25
N LYS A 345 -3.59 16.49 -4.43
CA LYS A 345 -4.30 16.21 -5.70
C LYS A 345 -3.68 16.86 -6.94
N SER A 346 -3.06 18.04 -6.84
CA SER A 346 -2.36 18.67 -7.97
C SER A 346 -1.21 17.84 -8.56
N GLN A 347 -0.73 16.82 -7.85
CA GLN A 347 0.23 15.84 -8.34
C GLN A 347 -0.39 14.77 -9.24
N TRP A 348 -1.71 14.77 -9.43
CA TRP A 348 -2.46 13.69 -10.08
C TRP A 348 -3.50 14.24 -11.07
N PRO A 349 -3.07 14.87 -12.18
CA PRO A 349 -3.98 15.57 -13.09
C PRO A 349 -5.02 14.65 -13.75
N ASP A 350 -4.66 13.39 -14.02
CA ASP A 350 -5.54 12.41 -14.71
C ASP A 350 -6.36 11.54 -13.73
N LEU A 351 -6.37 11.88 -12.43
CA LEU A 351 -7.07 11.12 -11.40
C LEU A 351 -8.54 11.54 -11.29
N THR A 352 -9.45 10.57 -11.44
CA THR A 352 -10.89 10.77 -11.20
C THR A 352 -11.22 10.37 -9.76
N VAL A 353 -11.73 11.33 -8.98
CA VAL A 353 -12.23 11.08 -7.62
C VAL A 353 -13.74 11.24 -7.66
N THR A 354 -14.47 10.17 -7.36
CA THR A 354 -15.92 10.19 -7.23
C THR A 354 -16.28 10.10 -5.76
N GLN A 355 -17.03 11.08 -5.29
CA GLN A 355 -17.70 10.98 -3.99
C GLN A 355 -19.00 10.23 -4.23
N GLY A 356 -19.14 9.06 -3.62
CA GLY A 356 -20.34 8.26 -3.78
C GLY A 356 -21.55 8.97 -3.18
N LEU A 357 -22.70 8.86 -3.84
CA LEU A 357 -23.98 8.97 -3.17
C LEU A 357 -24.11 7.77 -2.23
N SER A 358 -24.65 7.97 -1.04
CA SER A 358 -24.90 6.91 -0.05
C SER A 358 -25.61 5.72 -0.71
N TYR A 359 -24.93 4.58 -0.93
CA TYR A 359 -25.60 3.31 -1.30
C TYR A 359 -26.47 2.75 -0.16
#